data_AF-A0A2H0W2B9-F1
#
_entry.id   AF-A0A2H0W2B9-F1
#
_cell.length_a   1.000
_cell.length_b   1.000
_cell.length_c   1.000
_cell.angle_alpha   90.00
_cell.angle_beta   90.00
_cell.angle_gamma   90.00
#
_symmetry.space_group_name_H-M   'P 1'
#
loop_
_entity.id
_entity.type
_entity.pdbx_description
1 polymer ?
#
loop_
_entity_poly.entity_id
_entity_poly.type
_entity_poly.pdbx_seq_one_letter_code
_entity_poly.pdbx_strand_id
1 'polypeptide(L)' 'MKNEIILIGDAPEDIQIGQSLGIKTVGITGGYYSSARVKAAKPDYLIHRLEDLRRILR' A
#
# COMPACT_ATOMS: atom_id res chain seq x y z
N MET A 1 -14.51 -1.49 -12.17
CA MET A 1 -13.83 -0.22 -11.87
C MET A 1 -13.04 -0.24 -10.55
N LYS A 2 -13.62 -0.19 -9.33
CA LYS A 2 -12.79 -0.11 -8.10
C LYS A 2 -11.85 -1.31 -7.87
N ASN A 3 -12.22 -2.52 -8.32
CA ASN A 3 -11.38 -3.72 -8.21
C ASN A 3 -10.20 -3.78 -9.20
N GLU A 4 -10.11 -2.85 -10.14
CA GLU A 4 -9.04 -2.77 -11.15
C GLU A 4 -7.99 -1.71 -10.79
N ILE A 5 -8.18 -1.01 -9.66
CA ILE A 5 -7.30 0.03 -9.18
C ILE A 5 -6.68 -0.44 -7.86
N ILE A 6 -5.37 -0.22 -7.72
CA ILE A 6 -4.64 -0.44 -6.48
C ILE A 6 -3.79 0.81 -6.21
N LEU A 7 -3.79 1.28 -4.96
CA LEU A 7 -2.96 2.40 -4.52
C LEU A 7 -1.75 1.86 -3.76
N ILE A 8 -0.57 2.31 -4.15
CA ILE A 8 0.70 1.81 -3.63
C ILE A 8 1.51 3.02 -3.15
N GLY A 9 2.03 2.95 -1.93
CA GLY A 9 2.79 4.07 -1.37
C GLY A 9 3.63 3.68 -0.16
N ASP A 10 4.63 4.49 0.15
CA ASP A 10 5.49 4.34 1.32
C ASP A 10 5.07 5.23 2.49
N ALA A 11 4.10 6.13 2.33
CA ALA A 11 3.57 6.96 3.41
C ALA A 11 2.24 6.39 3.96
N PRO A 12 1.95 6.57 5.27
CA PRO A 12 0.66 6.15 5.82
C PRO A 12 -0.54 6.87 5.18
N GLU A 13 -0.34 8.09 4.68
CA GLU A 13 -1.35 8.89 4.00
C GLU A 13 -1.82 8.22 2.69
N ASP A 14 -0.92 7.56 1.95
CA ASP A 14 -1.29 6.80 0.74
C ASP A 14 -2.31 5.70 1.08
N ILE A 15 -2.10 5.01 2.20
CA ILE A 15 -2.99 3.94 2.65
C ILE A 15 -4.35 4.50 3.06
N GLN A 16 -4.35 5.61 3.79
CA GLN A 16 -5.59 6.27 4.24
C GLN A 16 -6.40 6.80 3.06
N ILE A 17 -5.75 7.38 2.05
CA ILE A 17 -6.40 7.85 0.82
C ILE A 17 -7.06 6.68 0.11
N GLY A 18 -6.34 5.58 -0.11
CA GLY A 18 -6.87 4.40 -0.80
C GLY A 18 -8.07 3.79 -0.07
N GLN A 19 -7.97 3.64 1.26
CA GLN A 19 -9.08 3.21 2.11
C GLN A 19 -10.30 4.14 1.99
N SER A 20 -10.10 5.46 2.02
CA SER A 20 -11.19 6.45 1.91
C SER A 20 -11.94 6.36 0.57
N LEU A 21 -11.25 5.96 -0.49
CA LEU A 21 -11.81 5.77 -1.83
C LEU A 21 -12.39 4.37 -2.05
N GLY A 22 -12.19 3.44 -1.11
CA GLY A 22 -12.55 2.03 -1.26
C GLY A 22 -11.70 1.32 -2.33
N ILE A 23 -10.43 1.71 -2.46
CA ILE A 23 -9.43 1.15 -3.37
C ILE A 23 -8.51 0.24 -2.54
N LYS A 24 -8.07 -0.88 -3.12
CA LYS A 24 -7.08 -1.76 -2.46
C LYS A 24 -5.75 -1.04 -2.28
N THR A 25 -5.09 -1.28 -1.15
CA THR A 25 -3.88 -0.56 -0.74
C THR A 25 -2.67 -1.48 -0.56
N VAL A 26 -1.49 -1.00 -0.96
CA VAL A 26 -0.21 -1.68 -0.73
C VAL A 26 0.76 -0.72 -0.06
N GLY A 27 1.19 -1.05 1.15
CA GLY A 27 2.25 -0.32 1.84
C GLY A 27 3.64 -0.83 1.48
N ILE A 28 4.57 0.07 1.16
CA ILE A 28 5.98 -0.24 0.91
C ILE A 28 6.82 0.18 2.11
N THR A 29 7.55 -0.77 2.69
CA THR A 29 8.39 -0.52 3.88
C THR A 29 9.86 -0.20 3.57
N GLY A 30 10.32 -0.45 2.33
CA GLY A 30 11.66 -0.10 1.87
C GLY A 30 11.77 1.31 1.27
N GLY A 31 10.76 2.16 1.48
CA GLY A 31 10.76 3.58 1.07
C GLY A 31 11.38 4.51 2.11
N TYR A 32 11.02 5.79 2.06
CA TYR A 32 11.57 6.86 2.90
C TYR A 32 10.88 7.01 4.25
N TYR A 33 9.58 6.71 4.32
CA TYR A 33 8.80 6.91 5.54
C TYR A 33 8.94 5.74 6.52
N SER A 34 8.54 6.00 7.77
CA SER A 34 8.62 5.02 8.85
C SER A 34 7.79 3.77 8.53
N SER A 35 8.47 2.63 8.42
CA SER A 35 7.84 1.30 8.30
C SER A 35 6.79 1.05 9.40
N ALA A 36 7.00 1.55 10.62
CA ALA A 36 6.05 1.39 11.71
C ALA A 36 4.74 2.15 11.45
N ARG A 37 4.83 3.36 10.90
CA ARG A 37 3.67 4.18 10.53
C ARG A 37 2.89 3.55 9.36
N VAL A 38 3.58 3.05 8.34
CA VAL A 38 2.95 2.34 7.21
C VAL A 38 2.18 1.11 7.70
N LYS A 39 2.77 0.31 8.58
CA LYS A 39 2.10 -0.85 9.20
C LYS A 39 0.88 -0.44 10.02
N ALA A 40 0.99 0.64 10.80
CA ALA A 40 -0.11 1.14 11.63
C ALA A 40 -1.32 1.64 10.82
N ALA A 41 -1.09 2.08 9.57
CA ALA A 41 -2.17 2.46 8.64
C ALA A 41 -2.94 1.26 8.06
N LYS A 42 -2.50 0.02 8.31
CA LYS A 42 -3.17 -1.24 7.95
C LYS A 42 -3.51 -1.37 6.45
N PRO A 43 -2.50 -1.38 5.57
CA PRO A 43 -2.75 -1.63 4.15
C PRO A 43 -3.27 -3.05 3.92
N ASP A 44 -3.98 -3.28 2.81
CA ASP A 44 -4.45 -4.61 2.42
C ASP A 44 -3.29 -5.58 2.16
N TYR A 45 -2.18 -5.04 1.62
CA TYR A 45 -0.93 -5.77 1.45
C TYR A 45 0.26 -4.94 1.94
N LEU A 46 1.31 -5.63 2.40
CA LEU A 46 2.56 -5.00 2.81
C LEU A 46 3.71 -5.67 2.05
N ILE A 47 4.56 -4.85 1.44
CA ILE A 47 5.77 -5.29 0.75
C ILE A 47 7.00 -4.52 1.23
N HIS A 48 8.18 -5.05 0.96
CA HIS A 48 9.43 -4.35 1.27
C HIS A 48 9.97 -3.62 0.05
N ARG A 49 9.96 -4.26 -1.12
CA ARG A 49 10.45 -3.67 -2.37
C ARG A 49 9.34 -3.65 -3.40
N LEU A 50 9.36 -2.68 -4.31
CA LEU A 50 8.35 -2.58 -5.37
C LEU A 50 8.29 -3.85 -6.24
N GLU A 51 9.43 -4.54 -6.40
CA GLU A 51 9.53 -5.83 -7.08
C GLU A 51 8.65 -6.95 -6.50
N ASP A 52 8.30 -6.88 -5.22
CA ASP A 52 7.46 -7.87 -4.54
C ASP A 52 5.98 -7.76 -4.99
N LEU A 53 5.59 -6.65 -5.62
CA LEU A 53 4.24 -6.39 -6.10
C LEU A 53 3.75 -7.48 -7.08
N ARG A 54 4.69 -8.11 -7.80
CA ARG A 54 4.43 -9.22 -8.74
C ARG A 54 3.72 -10.41 -8.09
N ARG A 55 3.81 -10.54 -6.77
CA ARG A 55 3.14 -11.60 -5.99
C ARG A 55 1.66 -11.30 -5.71
N ILE A 56 1.25 -10.05 -5.90
CA ILE A 56 -0.08 -9.53 -5.55
C ILE A 56 -0.93 -9.34 -6.80
N LEU A 57 -0.33 -8.81 -7.88
CA LEU A 57 -1.02 -8.59 -9.16
C LEU A 57 -1.26 -9.92 -9.88
N ARG A 58 -2.44 -10.06 -10.50
CA ARG A 58 -2.86 -11.21 -11.32
C ARG A 58 -3.20 -10.76 -12.72
#